data_AF-E8KJL4-F1
#
_entry.id   AF-E8KJL4-F1
#
_cell.length_a   1.000
_cell.length_b   1.000
_cell.length_c   1.000
_cell.angle_alpha   90.00
_cell.angle_beta   90.00
_cell.angle_gamma   90.00
#
_symmetry.space_group_name_H-M   'P 1'
#
loop_
_entity.id
_entity.type
_entity.pdbx_description
1 polymer ?
#
loop_
_entity_poly.entity_id
_entity_poly.type
_entity_poly.pdbx_seq_one_letter_code
_entity_poly.pdbx_strand_id
1 'polypeptide(L)'
;MCVLFDNRILSIITPIQASVPSISDCILLYHYCRRYEVYRQSAAIGLVCYAFSTLFAPNPKKWKFFVWIALAYLFHKSAIIFLAFLPLINSEFYKNKMFYLYSLFVILFSFYIIYMISQGESAYTSGELSSAGAVFRIALHLLPIVVYLWQRHIFVESYPNTYRLLDLICILILIFLPVSFVYSTIADRFNLYFFIFDIAVFGRFFEYLKSFELKALFLIALIIENTMLFFIWINYSPYALCCFDYRNVLFM
;
A
#
# COMPACT_ATOMS: atom_id res chain seq x y z
N MET A 1 30.33 26.48 -12.20
CA MET A 1 30.79 26.81 -13.56
C MET A 1 29.94 25.98 -14.52
N CYS A 2 28.64 26.29 -14.66
CA CYS A 2 28.07 27.28 -15.59
C CYS A 2 28.44 26.99 -17.04
N VAL A 3 27.55 26.27 -17.73
CA VAL A 3 27.10 26.67 -19.07
C VAL A 3 25.57 26.60 -19.06
N LEU A 4 24.96 27.72 -19.40
CA LEU A 4 23.54 28.06 -19.38
C LEU A 4 22.80 27.53 -20.62
N PHE A 5 21.47 27.42 -20.46
CA PHE A 5 20.38 27.71 -21.41
C PHE A 5 20.80 28.47 -22.70
N ASP A 6 20.23 28.29 -23.89
CA ASP A 6 18.82 28.20 -24.29
C ASP A 6 18.79 27.83 -25.79
N ASN A 7 17.74 27.16 -26.26
CA ASN A 7 17.25 27.23 -27.64
C ASN A 7 15.87 26.57 -27.69
N ARG A 8 14.88 27.20 -27.06
CA ARG A 8 13.49 26.98 -27.50
C ARG A 8 13.37 27.49 -28.94
N ILE A 9 12.59 26.75 -29.73
CA ILE A 9 12.06 27.11 -31.05
C ILE A 9 13.06 26.96 -32.21
N LEU A 10 13.27 25.72 -32.67
CA LEU A 10 13.54 25.40 -34.09
C LEU A 10 13.67 23.88 -34.28
N SER A 11 12.54 23.21 -34.55
CA SER A 11 12.42 22.07 -35.49
C SER A 11 11.15 21.24 -35.19
N ILE A 12 9.99 21.90 -35.29
CA ILE A 12 8.83 21.23 -35.89
C ILE A 12 9.26 20.94 -37.34
N ILE A 13 9.16 19.68 -37.78
CA ILE A 13 9.49 19.13 -39.13
C ILE A 13 10.92 18.58 -39.28
N THR A 14 11.13 17.27 -39.10
CA THR A 14 11.81 16.29 -40.01
C THR A 14 12.11 14.96 -39.27
N PRO A 15 12.27 13.83 -39.99
CA PRO A 15 11.69 12.54 -39.60
C PRO A 15 12.53 11.73 -38.62
N ILE A 16 11.84 10.77 -38.00
CA ILE A 16 12.32 9.68 -37.14
C ILE A 16 13.59 9.04 -37.73
N GLN A 17 14.75 9.46 -37.24
CA GLN A 17 15.90 8.57 -37.08
C GLN A 17 15.93 8.20 -35.61
N ALA A 18 15.40 7.02 -35.30
CA ALA A 18 15.49 6.44 -33.97
C ALA A 18 16.96 6.13 -33.66
N SER A 19 17.67 7.11 -33.11
CA SER A 19 18.93 6.89 -32.42
C SER A 19 18.65 5.92 -31.28
N VAL A 20 19.36 4.79 -31.25
CA VAL A 20 19.34 3.86 -30.11
C VAL A 20 19.63 4.69 -28.86
N PRO A 21 18.72 4.74 -27.87
CA PRO A 21 18.90 5.58 -26.69
C PRO A 21 20.22 5.18 -26.01
N SER A 22 21.00 6.19 -25.62
CA SER A 22 22.23 5.94 -24.87
C SER A 22 21.90 5.22 -23.56
N ILE A 23 22.85 4.49 -22.97
CA ILE A 23 22.64 3.82 -21.67
C ILE A 23 22.15 4.82 -20.61
N SER A 24 22.62 6.07 -20.66
CA SER A 24 22.13 7.17 -19.82
C SER A 24 20.67 7.53 -20.06
N ASP A 25 20.19 7.55 -21.30
CA ASP A 25 18.78 7.84 -21.63
C ASP A 25 17.87 6.71 -21.16
N CYS A 26 18.31 5.45 -21.30
CA CYS A 26 17.60 4.29 -20.77
C CYS A 26 17.50 4.31 -19.24
N ILE A 27 18.56 4.71 -18.54
CA ILE A 27 18.57 4.86 -17.08
C ILE A 27 17.65 6.00 -16.64
N LEU A 28 17.67 7.15 -17.32
CA LEU A 28 16.81 8.29 -17.01
C LEU A 28 15.33 7.93 -17.24
N LEU A 29 15.01 7.27 -18.36
CA LEU A 29 13.68 6.79 -18.68
C LEU A 29 13.20 5.73 -17.68
N TYR A 30 14.08 4.81 -17.27
CA TYR A 30 13.79 3.82 -16.23
C TYR A 30 13.45 4.47 -14.89
N HIS A 31 14.22 5.47 -14.45
CA HIS A 31 13.93 6.22 -13.22
C HIS A 31 12.64 7.05 -13.32
N TYR A 32 12.33 7.59 -14.49
CA TYR A 32 11.09 8.33 -14.73
C TYR A 32 9.86 7.40 -14.71
N CYS A 33 9.91 6.27 -15.43
CA CYS A 33 8.86 5.25 -15.42
C CYS A 33 8.61 4.72 -14.01
N ARG A 34 9.67 4.43 -13.25
CA ARG A 34 9.55 3.93 -11.87
C ARG A 34 8.93 4.96 -10.92
N ARG A 35 9.26 6.24 -11.05
CA ARG A 35 8.59 7.32 -10.30
C ARG A 35 7.10 7.41 -10.62
N TYR A 36 6.76 7.35 -11.90
CA TYR A 36 5.37 7.41 -12.36
C TYR A 36 4.51 6.26 -11.81
N GLU A 37 5.05 5.04 -11.74
CA GLU A 37 4.37 3.90 -11.14
C GLU A 37 4.07 4.10 -9.65
N VAL A 38 5.01 4.65 -8.88
CA VAL A 38 4.83 4.94 -7.45
C VAL A 38 3.73 5.98 -7.21
N TYR A 39 3.65 7.04 -8.03
CA TYR A 39 2.57 8.04 -7.92
C TYR A 39 1.20 7.45 -8.23
N ARG A 40 1.10 6.61 -9.27
CA ARG A 40 -0.14 5.90 -9.61
C ARG A 40 -0.58 4.94 -8.51
N GLN A 41 0.36 4.19 -7.94
CA GLN A 41 0.07 3.29 -6.83
C GLN A 41 -0.41 4.05 -5.59
N SER A 42 0.23 5.18 -5.28
CA SER A 42 -0.16 6.04 -4.16
C SER A 42 -1.58 6.59 -4.32
N ALA A 43 -1.92 7.09 -5.52
CA ALA A 43 -3.28 7.54 -5.84
C ALA A 43 -4.31 6.40 -5.69
N ALA A 44 -3.96 5.20 -6.17
CA ALA A 44 -4.81 4.02 -6.01
C ALA A 44 -5.02 3.68 -4.53
N ILE A 45 -3.97 3.69 -3.70
CA ILE A 45 -4.07 3.41 -2.26
C ILE A 45 -5.04 4.39 -1.58
N GLY A 46 -4.94 5.69 -1.88
CA GLY A 46 -5.87 6.69 -1.35
C GLY A 46 -7.34 6.39 -1.70
N LEU A 47 -7.61 5.98 -2.94
CA LEU A 47 -8.94 5.56 -3.38
C LEU A 47 -9.41 4.26 -2.72
N VAL A 48 -8.50 3.31 -2.48
CA VAL A 48 -8.83 2.08 -1.74
C VAL A 48 -9.15 2.42 -0.28
N CYS A 49 -8.37 3.27 0.40
CA CYS A 49 -8.69 3.76 1.75
C CYS A 49 -10.08 4.39 1.80
N TYR A 50 -10.43 5.21 0.80
CA TYR A 50 -11.76 5.79 0.70
C TYR A 50 -12.85 4.73 0.44
N ALA A 51 -12.57 3.72 -0.38
CA ALA A 51 -13.49 2.59 -0.59
C ALA A 51 -13.80 1.90 0.75
N PHE A 52 -12.78 1.57 1.54
CA PHE A 52 -12.94 0.94 2.85
C PHE A 52 -13.69 1.81 3.86
N SER A 53 -13.49 3.13 3.85
CA SER A 53 -14.26 4.04 4.72
C SER A 53 -15.78 3.92 4.47
N THR A 54 -16.20 3.66 3.22
CA THR A 54 -17.61 3.42 2.89
C THR A 54 -18.15 2.09 3.44
N LEU A 55 -17.29 1.13 3.78
CA LEU A 55 -17.65 -0.15 4.41
C LEU A 55 -17.67 -0.07 5.94
N PHE A 56 -16.85 0.82 6.52
CA PHE A 56 -16.84 1.07 7.95
C PHE A 56 -17.88 2.11 8.39
N ALA A 57 -18.58 2.74 7.45
CA ALA A 57 -19.72 3.60 7.74
C ALA A 57 -20.88 2.81 8.38
N PRO A 58 -21.75 3.45 9.20
CA PRO A 58 -22.88 2.80 9.86
C PRO A 58 -23.83 2.06 8.90
N ASN A 59 -23.95 2.55 7.66
CA ASN A 59 -24.76 1.96 6.60
C ASN A 59 -23.86 1.58 5.40
N PRO A 60 -23.18 0.42 5.45
CA PRO A 60 -22.20 0.05 4.43
C PRO A 60 -22.87 -0.16 3.07
N LYS A 61 -22.41 0.57 2.05
CA LYS A 61 -22.94 0.49 0.69
C LYS A 61 -21.95 -0.23 -0.23
N LYS A 62 -22.16 -1.52 -0.46
CA LYS A 62 -21.28 -2.39 -1.29
C LYS A 62 -21.01 -1.80 -2.68
N TRP A 63 -22.01 -1.17 -3.30
CA TRP A 63 -21.85 -0.56 -4.61
C TRP A 63 -20.87 0.62 -4.59
N LYS A 64 -20.83 1.42 -3.51
CA LYS A 64 -19.87 2.52 -3.38
C LYS A 64 -18.45 1.96 -3.33
N PHE A 65 -18.23 0.95 -2.51
CA PHE A 65 -16.94 0.25 -2.45
C PHE A 65 -16.52 -0.24 -3.83
N PHE A 66 -17.40 -0.94 -4.55
CA PHE A 66 -17.12 -1.44 -5.90
C PHE A 66 -16.71 -0.31 -6.86
N VAL A 67 -17.45 0.80 -6.88
CA VAL A 67 -17.14 1.95 -7.73
C VAL A 67 -15.77 2.54 -7.40
N TRP A 68 -15.44 2.70 -6.12
CA TRP A 68 -14.14 3.25 -5.71
C TRP A 68 -12.98 2.30 -6.01
N ILE A 69 -13.17 0.99 -5.87
CA ILE A 69 -12.16 0.01 -6.30
C ILE A 69 -11.99 0.00 -7.83
N ALA A 70 -13.08 0.12 -8.59
CA ALA A 70 -13.01 0.24 -10.05
C ALA A 70 -12.25 1.50 -10.48
N LEU A 71 -12.47 2.62 -9.80
CA LEU A 71 -11.70 3.85 -10.02
C LEU A 71 -10.22 3.67 -9.63
N ALA A 72 -9.93 3.06 -8.47
CA ALA A 72 -8.57 2.78 -8.04
C ALA A 72 -7.81 1.88 -9.03
N TYR A 73 -8.51 0.90 -9.64
CA TYR A 73 -7.97 0.03 -10.66
C TYR A 73 -7.49 0.78 -11.91
N LEU A 74 -8.15 1.87 -12.29
CA LEU A 74 -7.72 2.73 -13.41
C LEU A 74 -6.34 3.35 -13.14
N PHE A 75 -6.04 3.66 -11.88
CA PHE A 75 -4.72 4.13 -11.47
C PHE A 75 -3.73 2.98 -11.37
N HIS A 76 -4.08 1.89 -10.70
CA HIS A 76 -3.16 0.76 -10.50
C HIS A 76 -3.88 -0.59 -10.48
N LYS A 77 -3.44 -1.53 -11.35
CA LYS A 77 -4.14 -2.81 -11.59
C LYS A 77 -4.29 -3.68 -10.34
N SER A 78 -3.33 -3.66 -9.41
CA SER A 78 -3.40 -4.45 -8.18
C SER A 78 -4.56 -4.04 -7.26
N ALA A 79 -5.17 -2.86 -7.43
CA ALA A 79 -6.33 -2.48 -6.64
C ALA A 79 -7.52 -3.43 -6.81
N ILE A 80 -7.59 -4.17 -7.92
CA ILE A 80 -8.68 -5.14 -8.16
C ILE A 80 -8.73 -6.24 -7.08
N ILE A 81 -7.62 -6.54 -6.41
CA ILE A 81 -7.59 -7.57 -5.37
C ILE A 81 -8.54 -7.24 -4.20
N PHE A 82 -8.83 -5.96 -3.97
CA PHE A 82 -9.74 -5.55 -2.90
C PHE A 82 -11.19 -5.98 -3.14
N LEU A 83 -11.56 -6.37 -4.37
CA LEU A 83 -12.86 -6.98 -4.63
C LEU A 83 -13.02 -8.32 -3.89
N ALA A 84 -11.93 -9.02 -3.57
CA ALA A 84 -11.95 -10.21 -2.73
C ALA A 84 -12.41 -9.94 -1.29
N PHE A 85 -12.58 -8.68 -0.87
CA PHE A 85 -13.13 -8.35 0.44
C PHE A 85 -14.65 -8.16 0.39
N LEU A 86 -15.24 -8.00 -0.79
CA LEU A 86 -16.67 -7.75 -0.97
C LEU A 86 -17.58 -8.80 -0.31
N PRO A 87 -17.28 -10.12 -0.40
CA PRO A 87 -18.15 -11.13 0.18
C PRO A 87 -18.28 -10.97 1.70
N LEU A 88 -17.22 -10.53 2.37
CA LEU A 88 -17.19 -10.34 3.83
C LEU A 88 -18.01 -9.14 4.34
N ILE A 89 -18.65 -8.35 3.47
CA ILE A 89 -19.53 -7.21 3.83
C ILE A 89 -20.91 -7.68 4.32
N ASN A 90 -20.96 -8.80 5.03
CA ASN A 90 -22.10 -9.24 5.82
C ASN A 90 -21.58 -10.34 6.74
N SER A 91 -20.98 -9.94 7.85
CA SER A 91 -20.33 -10.83 8.81
C SER A 91 -21.24 -11.97 9.28
N GLU A 92 -22.56 -11.79 9.24
CA GLU A 92 -23.53 -12.82 9.61
C GLU A 92 -23.52 -14.05 8.70
N PHE A 93 -23.22 -13.89 7.41
CA PHE A 93 -23.10 -15.00 6.46
C PHE A 93 -21.79 -15.76 6.67
N TYR A 94 -20.72 -15.04 7.04
CA TYR A 94 -19.39 -15.59 7.29
C TYR A 94 -19.19 -15.90 8.78
N LYS A 95 -20.12 -16.66 9.38
CA LYS A 95 -19.94 -17.16 10.75
C LYS A 95 -18.95 -18.33 10.78
N ASN A 96 -18.03 -18.27 11.73
CA ASN A 96 -17.09 -19.32 12.14
C ASN A 96 -16.45 -20.08 10.95
N LYS A 97 -16.94 -21.29 10.64
CA LYS A 97 -16.35 -22.18 9.62
C LYS A 97 -16.28 -21.54 8.23
N MET A 98 -17.31 -20.83 7.80
CA MET A 98 -17.33 -20.20 6.46
C MET A 98 -16.29 -19.09 6.35
N PHE A 99 -16.05 -18.33 7.43
CA PHE A 99 -15.00 -17.33 7.46
C PHE A 99 -13.61 -17.94 7.32
N TYR A 100 -13.30 -19.01 8.06
CA TYR A 100 -11.99 -19.66 7.97
C TYR A 100 -11.77 -20.33 6.62
N LEU A 101 -12.80 -20.97 6.04
CA LEU A 101 -12.71 -21.55 4.69
C LEU A 101 -12.47 -20.46 3.64
N TYR A 102 -13.17 -19.33 3.75
CA TYR A 102 -12.97 -18.19 2.87
C TYR A 102 -11.57 -17.58 3.03
N SER A 103 -11.10 -17.41 4.27
CA SER A 103 -9.77 -16.89 4.57
C SER A 103 -8.69 -17.79 3.97
N LEU A 104 -8.83 -19.13 4.11
CA LEU A 104 -7.94 -20.10 3.49
C LEU A 104 -7.94 -19.95 1.96
N PHE A 105 -9.11 -19.81 1.34
CA PHE A 105 -9.21 -19.55 -0.10
C PHE A 105 -8.47 -18.27 -0.51
N VAL A 106 -8.66 -17.15 0.20
CA VAL A 106 -7.96 -15.88 -0.08
C VAL A 106 -6.45 -16.02 0.07
N ILE A 107 -5.99 -16.75 1.10
CA ILE A 107 -4.57 -17.01 1.33
C ILE A 107 -3.97 -17.83 0.18
N LEU A 108 -4.59 -18.95 -0.18
CA LEU A 108 -4.14 -19.81 -1.27
C LEU A 108 -4.17 -19.09 -2.62
N PHE A 109 -5.21 -18.30 -2.87
CA PHE A 109 -5.32 -17.48 -4.07
C PHE A 109 -4.21 -16.42 -4.11
N SER A 110 -3.91 -15.79 -2.98
CA SER A 110 -2.79 -14.85 -2.88
C SER A 110 -1.47 -15.53 -3.20
N PHE A 111 -1.16 -16.69 -2.60
CA PHE A 111 0.03 -17.46 -2.92
C PHE A 111 0.11 -17.88 -4.39
N TYR A 112 -1.00 -18.29 -5.00
CA TYR A 112 -1.06 -18.59 -6.43
C TYR A 112 -0.70 -17.37 -7.28
N ILE A 113 -1.24 -16.20 -6.97
CA ILE A 113 -0.88 -14.94 -7.67
C ILE A 113 0.60 -14.61 -7.49
N ILE A 114 1.14 -14.75 -6.28
CA ILE A 114 2.57 -14.55 -5.99
C ILE A 114 3.42 -15.48 -6.86
N TYR A 115 3.06 -16.77 -6.92
CA TYR A 115 3.75 -17.77 -7.74
C TYR A 115 3.68 -17.44 -9.24
N MET A 116 2.52 -17.05 -9.75
CA MET A 116 2.39 -16.67 -11.16
C MET A 116 3.22 -15.44 -11.51
N ILE A 117 3.29 -14.45 -10.62
CA ILE A 117 4.11 -13.25 -10.78
C ILE A 117 5.60 -13.62 -10.76
N SER A 118 6.05 -14.46 -9.83
CA SER A 118 7.46 -14.83 -9.72
C SER A 118 7.95 -15.61 -10.96
N GLN A 119 7.11 -16.48 -11.53
CA GLN A 119 7.42 -17.17 -12.78
C GLN A 119 7.55 -16.17 -13.95
N GLY A 120 6.72 -15.14 -14.01
CA GLY A 120 6.77 -14.09 -15.03
C GLY A 120 7.98 -13.15 -14.90
N GLU A 121 8.38 -12.78 -13.68
CA GLU A 121 9.55 -11.93 -13.44
C GLU A 121 10.87 -12.68 -13.71
N SER A 122 10.93 -14.00 -13.43
CA SER A 122 12.12 -14.83 -13.71
C SER A 122 12.50 -14.91 -15.20
N ALA A 123 11.56 -14.66 -16.12
CA ALA A 123 11.80 -14.64 -17.56
C ALA A 123 12.48 -13.34 -18.06
N TYR A 124 12.47 -12.26 -17.27
CA TYR A 124 12.95 -10.93 -17.71
C TYR A 124 14.01 -10.29 -16.81
N THR A 125 14.22 -10.78 -15.58
CA THR A 125 15.22 -10.22 -14.66
C THR A 125 16.04 -11.32 -14.00
N SER A 126 17.29 -11.47 -14.42
CA SER A 126 18.30 -12.38 -13.84
C SER A 126 18.93 -11.89 -12.53
N GLY A 127 18.37 -10.84 -11.91
CA GLY A 127 18.85 -10.28 -10.65
C GLY A 127 17.86 -10.52 -9.52
N GLU A 128 18.38 -10.80 -8.33
CA GLU A 128 17.61 -10.89 -7.09
C GLU A 128 16.86 -9.57 -6.84
N LEU A 129 15.59 -9.50 -7.26
CA LEU A 129 14.67 -8.43 -6.91
C LEU A 129 14.28 -8.60 -5.43
N SER A 130 15.17 -8.20 -4.52
CA SER A 130 14.90 -8.14 -3.09
C SER A 130 14.56 -6.71 -2.66
N SER A 131 13.45 -6.54 -1.94
CA SER A 131 13.12 -5.28 -1.27
C SER A 131 13.71 -5.27 0.12
N ALA A 132 14.85 -4.58 0.29
CA ALA A 132 15.64 -4.56 1.53
C ALA A 132 14.87 -4.08 2.78
N GLY A 133 13.74 -3.40 2.61
CA GLY A 133 12.92 -2.89 3.72
C GLY A 133 11.59 -3.62 3.94
N ALA A 134 11.31 -4.70 3.20
CA ALA A 134 10.01 -5.37 3.23
C ALA A 134 9.62 -5.88 4.63
N VAL A 135 10.55 -6.59 5.28
CA VAL A 135 10.35 -7.15 6.63
C VAL A 135 10.05 -6.03 7.64
N PHE A 136 10.87 -4.97 7.64
CA PHE A 136 10.70 -3.85 8.55
C PHE A 136 9.36 -3.15 8.36
N ARG A 137 8.94 -2.92 7.10
CA ARG A 137 7.66 -2.28 6.82
C ARG A 137 6.46 -3.14 7.20
N ILE A 138 6.53 -4.46 7.01
CA ILE A 138 5.45 -5.35 7.48
C ILE A 138 5.40 -5.39 9.01
N ALA A 139 6.56 -5.34 9.67
CA ALA A 139 6.64 -5.33 11.12
C ALA A 139 5.96 -4.10 11.77
N LEU A 140 5.82 -2.97 11.04
CA LEU A 140 5.09 -1.80 11.53
C LEU A 140 3.63 -2.11 11.83
N HIS A 141 3.03 -3.04 11.10
CA HIS A 141 1.65 -3.46 11.33
C HIS A 141 1.48 -4.30 12.62
N LEU A 142 2.57 -4.74 13.27
CA LEU A 142 2.47 -5.50 14.52
C LEU A 142 1.88 -4.66 15.65
N LEU A 143 2.19 -3.37 15.72
CA LEU A 143 1.63 -2.47 16.72
C LEU A 143 0.09 -2.37 16.61
N PRO A 144 -0.51 -2.04 15.44
CA PRO A 144 -1.96 -2.06 15.29
C PRO A 144 -2.54 -3.46 15.44
N ILE A 145 -1.85 -4.54 15.06
CA ILE A 145 -2.33 -5.91 15.36
C ILE A 145 -2.50 -6.12 16.86
N VAL A 146 -1.51 -5.73 17.66
CA VAL A 146 -1.59 -5.88 19.13
C VAL A 146 -2.77 -5.09 19.68
N VAL A 147 -2.96 -3.84 19.25
CA VAL A 147 -4.12 -3.02 19.64
C VAL A 147 -5.44 -3.68 19.23
N TYR A 148 -5.53 -4.15 17.99
CA TYR A 148 -6.72 -4.80 17.45
C TYR A 148 -7.08 -6.08 18.19
N LEU A 149 -6.12 -6.96 18.45
CA LEU A 149 -6.34 -8.21 19.15
C LEU A 149 -6.67 -7.98 20.63
N TRP A 150 -5.97 -7.06 21.30
CA TRP A 150 -6.23 -6.73 22.70
C TRP A 150 -7.63 -6.14 22.90
N GLN A 151 -8.06 -5.29 21.99
CA GLN A 151 -9.32 -4.54 22.10
C GLN A 151 -10.36 -4.94 21.06
N ARG A 152 -10.32 -6.21 20.61
CA ARG A 152 -11.14 -6.71 19.50
C ARG A 152 -12.65 -6.47 19.68
N HIS A 153 -13.14 -6.52 20.91
CA HIS A 153 -14.55 -6.30 21.22
C HIS A 153 -15.05 -4.93 20.73
N ILE A 154 -14.25 -3.87 20.86
CA ILE A 154 -14.57 -2.51 20.40
C ILE A 154 -14.86 -2.53 18.89
N PHE A 155 -14.02 -3.22 18.12
CA PHE A 155 -14.16 -3.28 16.67
C PHE A 155 -15.37 -4.09 16.22
N VAL A 156 -15.70 -5.16 16.95
CA VAL A 156 -16.91 -5.95 16.70
C VAL A 156 -18.16 -5.11 16.96
N GLU A 157 -18.19 -4.35 18.05
CA GLU A 157 -19.32 -3.45 18.38
C GLU A 157 -19.45 -2.28 17.40
N SER A 158 -18.32 -1.77 16.91
CA SER A 158 -18.28 -0.61 16.02
C SER A 158 -18.61 -0.96 14.57
N TYR A 159 -18.23 -2.17 14.14
CA TYR A 159 -18.35 -2.65 12.77
C TYR A 159 -19.06 -4.01 12.73
N PRO A 160 -20.29 -4.13 13.27
CA PRO A 160 -20.93 -5.44 13.47
C PRO A 160 -21.04 -6.24 12.17
N ASN A 161 -21.25 -5.57 11.04
CA ASN A 161 -21.41 -6.20 9.72
C ASN A 161 -20.10 -6.41 8.96
N THR A 162 -19.00 -5.79 9.38
CA THR A 162 -17.75 -5.70 8.59
C THR A 162 -16.47 -5.99 9.39
N TYR A 163 -16.53 -6.28 10.70
CA TYR A 163 -15.36 -6.59 11.53
C TYR A 163 -14.53 -7.78 11.00
N ARG A 164 -15.17 -8.72 10.28
CA ARG A 164 -14.50 -9.86 9.63
C ARG A 164 -13.49 -9.44 8.56
N LEU A 165 -13.65 -8.24 7.99
CA LEU A 165 -12.64 -7.64 7.12
C LEU A 165 -11.34 -7.39 7.87
N LEU A 166 -11.43 -6.82 9.08
CA LEU A 166 -10.27 -6.57 9.94
C LEU A 166 -9.65 -7.89 10.42
N ASP A 167 -10.46 -8.91 10.75
CA ASP A 167 -9.96 -10.25 11.06
C ASP A 167 -9.14 -10.81 9.88
N LEU A 168 -9.67 -10.73 8.64
CA LEU A 168 -8.97 -11.23 7.46
C LEU A 168 -7.67 -10.46 7.21
N ILE A 169 -7.69 -9.14 7.27
CA ILE A 169 -6.47 -8.33 7.04
C ILE A 169 -5.42 -8.63 8.13
N CYS A 170 -5.83 -8.77 9.39
CA CYS A 170 -4.95 -9.19 10.49
C CYS A 170 -4.27 -10.54 10.19
N ILE A 171 -5.05 -11.54 9.73
CA ILE A 171 -4.51 -12.86 9.35
C ILE A 171 -3.52 -12.71 8.19
N LEU A 172 -3.85 -11.92 7.17
CA LEU A 172 -2.98 -11.70 6.02
C LEU A 172 -1.66 -11.05 6.45
N ILE A 173 -1.68 -9.99 7.27
CA ILE A 173 -0.45 -9.36 7.76
C ILE A 173 0.45 -10.38 8.48
N LEU A 174 -0.14 -11.19 9.39
CA LEU A 174 0.60 -12.21 10.15
C LEU A 174 1.23 -13.29 9.25
N ILE A 175 0.58 -13.65 8.15
CA ILE A 175 1.10 -14.60 7.16
C ILE A 175 2.16 -13.95 6.27
N PHE A 176 1.94 -12.69 5.87
CA PHE A 176 2.86 -11.99 4.99
C PHE A 176 4.18 -11.62 5.67
N LEU A 177 4.22 -11.51 6.99
CA LEU A 177 5.46 -11.30 7.76
C LEU A 177 6.51 -12.39 7.50
N PRO A 178 6.26 -13.69 7.75
CA PRO A 178 7.24 -14.74 7.41
C PRO A 178 7.48 -14.86 5.90
N VAL A 179 6.47 -14.62 5.05
CA VAL A 179 6.62 -14.62 3.59
C VAL A 179 7.61 -13.56 3.12
N SER A 180 7.69 -12.41 3.81
CA SER A 180 8.58 -11.31 3.43
C SER A 180 10.08 -11.63 3.53
N PHE A 181 10.45 -12.66 4.29
CA PHE A 181 11.84 -13.14 4.36
C PHE A 181 12.25 -13.91 3.10
N VAL A 182 11.28 -14.50 2.38
CA VAL A 182 11.52 -15.32 1.18
C VAL A 182 11.15 -14.59 -0.11
N TYR A 183 10.01 -13.88 -0.10
CA TYR A 183 9.44 -13.19 -1.25
C TYR A 183 9.31 -11.68 -0.98
N SER A 184 10.42 -11.03 -0.63
CA SER A 184 10.45 -9.65 -0.10
C SER A 184 9.79 -8.61 -1.02
N THR A 185 10.07 -8.60 -2.33
CA THR A 185 9.47 -7.64 -3.27
C THR A 185 7.95 -7.78 -3.38
N ILE A 186 7.45 -9.01 -3.46
CA ILE A 186 6.02 -9.24 -3.60
C ILE A 186 5.31 -8.93 -2.28
N ALA A 187 5.86 -9.37 -1.15
CA ALA A 187 5.34 -9.06 0.17
C ALA A 187 5.28 -7.55 0.41
N ASP A 188 6.29 -6.80 -0.03
CA ASP A 188 6.34 -5.35 0.05
C ASP A 188 5.24 -4.63 -0.76
N ARG A 189 4.91 -5.15 -1.96
CA ARG A 189 3.80 -4.63 -2.78
C ARG A 189 2.44 -4.83 -2.11
N PHE A 190 2.24 -5.97 -1.44
CA PHE A 190 1.03 -6.23 -0.66
C PHE A 190 0.98 -5.39 0.62
N ASN A 191 2.13 -5.20 1.26
CA ASN A 191 2.24 -4.48 2.52
C ASN A 191 1.65 -3.07 2.46
N LEU A 192 1.87 -2.35 1.36
CA LEU A 192 1.37 -0.99 1.17
C LEU A 192 -0.15 -0.87 1.34
N TYR A 193 -0.89 -1.95 1.12
CA TYR A 193 -2.34 -1.95 1.29
C TYR A 193 -2.79 -2.29 2.71
N PHE A 194 -1.96 -2.93 3.52
CA PHE A 194 -2.27 -3.22 4.92
C PHE A 194 -2.37 -1.95 5.76
N PHE A 195 -1.87 -0.81 5.27
CA PHE A 195 -2.04 0.50 5.89
C PHE A 195 -3.51 0.87 6.17
N ILE A 196 -4.46 0.32 5.41
CA ILE A 196 -5.91 0.48 5.66
C ILE A 196 -6.30 -0.07 7.03
N PHE A 197 -5.70 -1.19 7.43
CA PHE A 197 -5.91 -1.80 8.75
C PHE A 197 -5.40 -0.87 9.85
N ASP A 198 -4.19 -0.32 9.70
CA ASP A 198 -3.59 0.58 10.70
C ASP A 198 -4.46 1.82 10.92
N ILE A 199 -4.90 2.46 9.83
CA ILE A 199 -5.77 3.64 9.90
C ILE A 199 -7.09 3.29 10.59
N ALA A 200 -7.72 2.17 10.22
CA ALA A 200 -8.98 1.74 10.83
C ALA A 200 -8.83 1.42 12.32
N VAL A 201 -7.75 0.72 12.68
CA VAL A 201 -7.47 0.30 14.05
C VAL A 201 -7.13 1.49 14.94
N PHE A 202 -6.14 2.29 14.54
CA PHE A 202 -5.71 3.44 15.32
C PHE A 202 -6.77 4.54 15.37
N GLY A 203 -7.48 4.80 14.28
CA GLY A 203 -8.57 5.77 14.26
C GLY A 203 -9.67 5.40 15.26
N ARG A 204 -10.13 4.15 15.24
CA ARG A 204 -11.19 3.72 16.17
C ARG A 204 -10.70 3.57 17.61
N PHE A 205 -9.48 3.11 17.81
CA PHE A 205 -8.87 3.04 19.14
C PHE A 205 -8.74 4.43 19.76
N PHE A 206 -8.31 5.43 18.98
CA PHE A 206 -8.24 6.83 19.43
C PHE A 206 -9.60 7.37 19.89
N GLU A 207 -10.68 7.06 19.17
CA GLU A 207 -12.03 7.45 19.57
C GLU A 207 -12.47 6.81 20.90
N TYR A 208 -12.01 5.59 21.18
CA TYR A 208 -12.34 4.86 22.39
C TYR A 208 -11.62 5.38 23.65
N LEU A 209 -10.42 5.95 23.50
CA LEU A 209 -9.70 6.57 24.61
C LEU A 209 -10.57 7.67 25.23
N LYS A 210 -10.82 7.61 26.55
CA LYS A 210 -11.73 8.57 27.22
C LYS A 210 -11.03 9.83 27.70
N SER A 211 -9.82 9.69 28.24
CA SER A 211 -9.03 10.80 28.81
C SER A 211 -8.29 11.58 27.73
N PHE A 212 -8.22 12.90 27.89
CA PHE A 212 -7.44 13.77 27.02
C PHE A 212 -5.95 13.39 27.02
N GLU A 213 -5.41 13.03 28.18
CA GLU A 213 -4.00 12.69 28.38
C GLU A 213 -3.60 11.45 27.57
N LEU A 214 -4.40 10.38 27.61
CA LEU A 214 -4.15 9.18 26.80
C LEU A 214 -4.26 9.46 25.30
N LYS A 215 -5.22 10.30 24.86
CA LYS A 215 -5.34 10.72 23.46
C LYS A 215 -4.11 11.49 23.00
N ALA A 216 -3.66 12.45 23.80
CA ALA A 216 -2.47 13.23 23.52
C ALA A 216 -1.22 12.33 23.47
N LEU A 217 -1.05 11.44 24.46
CA LEU A 217 0.05 10.49 24.49
C LEU A 217 0.06 9.57 23.26
N PHE A 218 -1.11 9.06 22.86
CA PHE A 218 -1.24 8.21 21.67
C PHE A 218 -0.86 8.97 20.38
N LEU A 219 -1.35 10.20 20.20
CA LEU A 219 -1.00 11.02 19.04
C LEU A 219 0.49 11.38 19.03
N ILE A 220 1.07 11.75 20.18
CA ILE A 220 2.50 12.04 20.30
C ILE A 220 3.31 10.81 19.92
N ALA A 221 2.93 9.61 20.42
CA ALA A 221 3.60 8.37 20.07
C ALA A 221 3.56 8.10 18.56
N LEU A 222 2.40 8.27 17.91
CA LEU A 222 2.27 8.11 16.46
C LEU A 222 3.11 9.14 15.67
N ILE A 223 3.15 10.40 16.12
CA ILE A 223 3.97 11.43 15.48
C ILE A 223 5.45 11.08 15.61
N ILE A 224 5.90 10.67 16.79
CA ILE A 224 7.29 10.26 17.04
C ILE A 224 7.65 9.06 16.17
N GLU A 225 6.81 8.01 16.15
CA GLU A 225 7.02 6.82 15.34
C GLU A 225 7.18 7.18 13.85
N ASN A 226 6.22 7.91 13.27
CA ASN A 226 6.25 8.28 11.86
C ASN A 226 7.44 9.20 11.53
N THR A 227 7.77 10.12 12.44
CA THR A 227 8.94 11.01 12.27
C THR A 227 10.23 10.22 12.31
N MET A 228 10.38 9.25 13.22
CA MET A 228 11.55 8.38 13.29
C MET A 228 11.67 7.51 12.04
N LEU A 229 10.57 6.93 11.55
CA LEU A 229 10.57 6.14 10.31
C LEU A 229 11.01 6.97 9.12
N PHE A 230 10.46 8.18 8.98
CA PHE A 230 10.85 9.10 7.92
C PHE A 230 12.31 9.55 8.06
N PHE A 231 12.75 9.85 9.28
CA PHE A 231 14.14 10.24 9.58
C PHE A 231 15.13 9.12 9.27
N ILE A 232 14.83 7.87 9.63
CA ILE A 232 15.65 6.72 9.29
C ILE A 232 15.68 6.57 7.76
N TRP A 233 14.51 6.62 7.11
CA TRP A 233 14.45 6.46 5.67
C TRP A 233 15.26 7.53 4.92
N ILE A 234 15.15 8.81 5.30
CA ILE A 234 15.85 9.90 4.58
C ILE A 234 17.38 9.82 4.76
N ASN A 235 17.86 9.38 5.93
CA ASN A 235 19.31 9.33 6.21
C ASN A 235 19.98 8.04 5.70
N TYR A 236 19.24 6.93 5.63
CA TYR A 236 19.83 5.61 5.34
C TYR A 236 19.36 4.99 4.01
N SER A 237 18.35 5.55 3.34
CA SER A 237 17.88 5.01 2.05
C SER A 237 18.81 5.44 0.91
N PRO A 238 19.33 4.49 0.10
CA PRO A 238 20.05 4.81 -1.13
C PRO A 238 19.21 5.61 -2.15
N TYR A 239 17.89 5.57 -2.01
CA TYR A 239 16.95 6.21 -2.92
C TYR A 239 16.51 7.61 -2.47
N ALA A 240 16.88 8.05 -1.26
CA ALA A 240 16.42 9.32 -0.69
C ALA A 240 16.72 10.50 -1.63
N LEU A 241 17.98 10.63 -2.09
CA LEU A 241 18.42 11.72 -2.97
C LEU A 241 17.64 11.79 -4.29
N CYS A 242 17.25 10.64 -4.86
CA CYS A 242 16.49 10.58 -6.12
C CYS A 242 15.03 11.03 -5.96
N CYS A 243 14.49 11.02 -4.74
CA CYS A 243 13.12 11.39 -4.45
C CYS A 243 12.92 12.89 -4.23
N PHE A 244 13.99 13.67 -3.98
CA PHE A 244 13.91 15.11 -3.70
C PHE A 244 14.16 16.02 -4.90
N ASP A 245 14.31 15.50 -6.12
CA ASP A 245 14.36 16.30 -7.36
C ASP A 245 12.97 16.83 -7.72
N TYR A 246 12.41 17.66 -6.83
CA TYR A 246 11.14 18.33 -6.96
C TYR A 246 11.29 19.58 -7.82
N ARG A 247 11.12 19.43 -9.14
CA ARG A 247 10.87 20.57 -10.02
C ARG A 247 9.41 21.00 -9.88
N ASN A 248 9.11 21.67 -8.78
CA ASN A 248 7.79 22.26 -8.54
C ASN A 248 7.77 23.68 -9.11
N VAL A 249 6.63 24.14 -9.62
CA VAL A 249 6.44 25.51 -10.14
C VAL A 249 6.84 26.59 -9.12
N LEU A 250 6.80 26.26 -7.82
CA LEU A 250 7.20 27.13 -6.71
C LEU A 250 8.72 27.29 -6.52
N PHE A 251 9.53 26.37 -7.06
CA PHE A 251 10.99 26.34 -6.92
C PHE A 251 11.69 26.27 -8.29
N MET A 252 11.00 26.70 -9.34
CA MET A 252 11.48 26.83 -10.72
C MET A 252 11.86 28.29 -10.99
#